data_AF-A0A7Y5SED2-F1
#
_entry.id   AF-A0A7Y5SED2-F1
#
_cell.length_a   1.000
_cell.length_b   1.000
_cell.length_c   1.000
_cell.angle_alpha   90.00
_cell.angle_beta   90.00
_cell.angle_gamma   90.00
#
_symmetry.space_group_name_H-M   'P 1'
#
loop_
_entity.id
_entity.type
_entity.pdbx_description
1 polymer ?
#
loop_
_entity_poly.entity_id
_entity_poly.type
_entity_poly.pdbx_seq_one_letter_code
_entity_poly.pdbx_strand_id
1 'polypeptide(L)'
;MNPIAVTVRVPATSANLGAGFDCLGLALDVFASIRVSFRDVEQPPTDDVGEKMVLTAVRQAYQRMGRTPPAGLAAKYQVAIPLGRGM
;
A
#
# COMPACT_ATOMS: atom_id res chain seq x y z
N MET A 1 -21.09 -4.90 10.58
CA MET A 1 -19.90 -4.58 11.41
C MET A 1 -18.85 -3.96 10.50
N ASN A 2 -18.30 -2.79 10.84
CA ASN A 2 -17.17 -2.25 10.09
C ASN A 2 -15.94 -3.14 10.36
N PRO A 3 -15.23 -3.64 9.33
CA PRO A 3 -14.05 -4.46 9.55
C PRO A 3 -13.01 -3.64 10.32
N ILE A 4 -12.44 -4.23 11.38
CA ILE A 4 -11.41 -3.59 12.21
C ILE A 4 -10.03 -3.56 11.52
N ALA A 5 -9.84 -4.40 10.49
CA ALA A 5 -8.66 -4.42 9.65
C ALA A 5 -8.91 -5.13 8.32
N VAL A 6 -8.08 -4.82 7.32
CA VAL A 6 -7.98 -5.52 6.03
C VAL A 6 -6.51 -5.85 5.79
N THR A 7 -6.24 -7.06 5.30
CA THR A 7 -4.91 -7.46 4.82
C THR A 7 -4.94 -7.67 3.31
N VAL A 8 -3.99 -7.08 2.60
CA VAL A 8 -3.82 -7.17 1.15
C VAL A 8 -2.44 -7.76 0.85
N ARG A 9 -2.39 -8.73 -0.07
CA ARG A 9 -1.14 -9.20 -0.66
C ARG A 9 -0.98 -8.59 -2.05
N VAL A 10 0.16 -7.97 -2.32
CA VAL A 10 0.43 -7.26 -3.58
C VAL A 10 1.76 -7.74 -4.15
N PRO A 11 1.83 -8.14 -5.45
CA PRO A 11 3.08 -8.59 -6.05
C PRO A 11 4.03 -7.42 -6.33
N ALA A 12 5.34 -7.71 -6.36
CA ALA A 12 6.35 -6.87 -6.97
C ALA A 12 6.12 -6.79 -8.48
N THR A 13 6.66 -5.75 -9.12
CA THR A 13 6.51 -5.57 -10.57
C THR A 13 7.82 -5.15 -11.22
N SER A 14 8.15 -5.72 -12.37
CA SER A 14 9.21 -5.19 -13.24
C SER A 14 8.59 -4.38 -14.38
N ALA A 15 9.17 -3.24 -14.72
CA ALA A 15 8.69 -2.34 -15.78
C ALA A 15 9.56 -2.39 -17.06
N ASN A 16 9.06 -1.77 -18.13
CA ASN A 16 9.70 -1.54 -19.44
C ASN A 16 9.95 -2.79 -20.31
N LEU A 17 10.38 -3.91 -19.73
CA LEU A 17 10.59 -5.21 -20.40
C LEU A 17 11.31 -5.09 -21.78
N GLY A 18 12.34 -4.26 -21.86
CA GLY A 18 13.06 -3.96 -23.11
C GLY A 18 12.44 -2.79 -23.88
N ALA A 19 11.91 -3.06 -25.09
CA ALA A 19 11.35 -2.03 -25.96
C ALA A 19 10.00 -1.45 -25.47
N GLY A 20 9.38 -2.04 -24.45
CA GLY A 20 8.10 -1.63 -23.88
C GLY A 20 8.19 -0.48 -22.88
N PHE A 21 9.04 0.51 -23.17
CA PHE A 21 9.28 1.64 -22.30
C PHE A 21 7.98 2.38 -21.95
N ASP A 22 7.77 2.61 -20.64
CA ASP A 22 6.62 3.31 -20.07
C ASP A 22 5.23 2.71 -20.40
N CYS A 23 5.17 1.43 -20.78
CA CYS A 23 3.90 0.78 -21.09
C CYS A 23 3.81 -0.69 -20.67
N LEU A 24 4.94 -1.42 -20.60
CA LEU A 24 4.94 -2.81 -20.18
C LEU A 24 5.33 -2.96 -18.71
N GLY A 25 4.59 -3.84 -18.02
CA GLY A 25 4.89 -4.27 -16.66
C GLY A 25 4.59 -5.76 -16.48
N LEU A 26 5.37 -6.43 -15.63
CA LEU A 26 5.21 -7.84 -15.28
C LEU A 26 5.11 -8.00 -13.77
N ALA A 27 4.03 -8.63 -13.29
CA ALA A 27 3.89 -9.04 -11.91
C ALA A 27 4.79 -10.26 -11.62
N LEU A 28 5.50 -10.22 -10.49
CA LEU A 28 6.44 -11.27 -10.08
C LEU A 28 5.89 -12.01 -8.86
N ASP A 29 6.33 -13.25 -8.68
CA ASP A 29 5.93 -14.11 -7.55
C ASP A 29 6.66 -13.76 -6.23
N VAL A 30 6.79 -12.47 -5.96
CA VAL A 30 7.37 -11.87 -4.74
C VAL A 30 6.36 -10.86 -4.23
N PHE A 31 6.00 -10.90 -2.94
CA PHE A 31 4.86 -10.12 -2.44
C PHE A 31 5.21 -9.23 -1.25
N ALA A 32 4.49 -8.12 -1.17
CA ALA A 32 4.25 -7.40 0.07
C ALA A 32 2.94 -7.88 0.70
N SER A 33 2.93 -7.99 2.03
CA SER A 33 1.74 -8.17 2.86
C SER A 33 1.47 -6.88 3.63
N ILE A 34 0.31 -6.27 3.37
CA ILE A 34 -0.05 -4.96 3.89
C ILE A 34 -1.29 -5.12 4.75
N ARG A 35 -1.19 -4.81 6.05
CA ARG A 35 -2.35 -4.79 6.96
C ARG A 35 -2.71 -3.35 7.28
N VAL A 36 -3.93 -2.95 6.95
CA VAL A 36 -4.51 -1.66 7.35
C VAL A 36 -5.52 -1.92 8.46
N SER A 37 -5.34 -1.28 9.61
CA SER A 37 -6.29 -1.33 10.73
C SER A 37 -7.02 0.00 10.87
N PHE A 38 -8.31 -0.08 11.17
CA PHE A 38 -9.18 1.07 11.34
C PHE A 38 -9.43 1.31 12.83
N ARG A 39 -9.38 2.57 13.26
CA ARG A 39 -9.50 3.00 14.65
C ARG A 39 -10.40 4.24 14.73
N ASP A 40 -10.98 4.47 15.89
CA ASP A 40 -11.85 5.63 16.13
C ASP A 40 -11.08 6.91 16.48
N VAL A 41 -9.77 6.79 16.78
CA VAL A 41 -8.90 7.89 17.20
C VAL A 41 -7.69 7.98 16.29
N GLU A 42 -7.28 9.19 15.95
CA GLU A 42 -6.07 9.46 15.18
C GLU A 42 -4.85 8.73 15.78
N GLN A 43 -3.99 8.22 14.89
CA GLN A 43 -2.80 7.48 15.28
C GLN A 43 -1.58 8.39 15.09
N PRO A 44 -0.55 8.27 15.94
CA PRO A 44 0.70 8.99 15.72
C PRO A 44 1.26 8.64 14.34
N PRO A 45 1.96 9.58 13.68
CA PRO A 45 2.60 9.30 12.40
C PRO A 45 3.62 8.17 12.58
N THR A 46 3.65 7.25 11.61
CA THR A 46 4.70 6.24 11.50
C THR A 46 5.97 6.87 10.91
N ASP A 47 7.14 6.36 11.26
CA ASP A 47 8.41 6.74 10.63
C ASP A 47 8.73 5.91 9.39
N ASP A 48 8.08 4.75 9.22
CA ASP A 48 8.29 3.85 8.09
C ASP A 48 7.74 4.44 6.79
N VAL A 49 8.59 4.52 5.76
CA VAL A 49 8.24 5.13 4.48
C VAL A 49 7.16 4.32 3.74
N GLY A 50 7.21 3.00 3.80
CA GLY A 50 6.21 2.14 3.18
C GLY A 50 4.85 2.30 3.84
N GLU A 51 4.80 2.33 5.17
CA GLU A 51 3.58 2.59 5.92
C GLU A 51 3.00 3.99 5.62
N LYS A 52 3.84 5.04 5.51
CA LYS A 52 3.41 6.39 5.07
C LYS A 52 2.76 6.35 3.69
N MET A 53 3.37 5.66 2.73
CA MET A 53 2.84 5.51 1.37
C MET A 53 1.50 4.77 1.36
N VAL A 54 1.38 3.68 2.13
CA VAL A 54 0.13 2.93 2.29
C VAL A 54 -0.98 3.82 2.86
N LEU A 55 -0.72 4.54 3.95
CA LEU A 55 -1.70 5.43 4.57
C LEU A 55 -2.15 6.55 3.63
N THR A 56 -1.23 7.06 2.82
CA THR A 56 -1.54 8.06 1.78
C THR A 56 -2.44 7.46 0.69
N ALA A 57 -2.11 6.27 0.19
CA ALA A 57 -2.91 5.57 -0.82
C ALA A 57 -4.33 5.26 -0.31
N VAL A 58 -4.48 4.85 0.95
CA VAL A 58 -5.79 4.64 1.57
C VAL A 58 -6.60 5.93 1.59
N ARG A 59 -6.02 7.05 2.05
CA ARG A 59 -6.72 8.35 2.08
C ARG A 59 -7.15 8.80 0.68
N GLN A 60 -6.28 8.61 -0.32
CA GLN A 60 -6.59 8.90 -1.72
C GLN A 60 -7.73 8.02 -2.27
N ALA A 61 -7.79 6.74 -1.88
CA ALA A 61 -8.90 5.88 -2.25
C ALA A 61 -10.24 6.37 -1.65
N TYR A 62 -10.25 6.77 -0.38
CA TYR A 62 -11.43 7.37 0.26
C TYR A 62 -11.90 8.64 -0.47
N GLN A 63 -10.96 9.53 -0.82
CA GLN A 63 -11.25 10.74 -1.59
C GLN A 63 -11.88 10.41 -2.95
N ARG A 64 -11.33 9.45 -3.70
CA ARG A 64 -11.89 9.01 -5.00
C ARG A 64 -13.27 8.38 -4.88
N MET A 65 -13.56 7.72 -3.76
CA MET A 65 -14.87 7.15 -3.46
C MET A 65 -15.88 8.18 -2.94
N GLY A 66 -15.48 9.44 -2.72
CA GLY A 66 -16.34 10.46 -2.11
C GLY A 66 -16.73 10.14 -0.66
N ARG A 67 -15.86 9.42 0.07
CA ARG A 67 -16.09 8.98 1.46
C ARG A 67 -15.08 9.59 2.40
N THR A 68 -15.49 9.84 3.64
CA THR A 68 -14.57 10.27 4.71
C THR A 68 -13.80 9.05 5.23
N PRO A 69 -12.46 9.09 5.31
CA PRO A 69 -11.69 8.03 5.93
C PRO A 69 -11.96 7.96 7.45
N PRO A 70 -11.77 6.78 8.09
CA PRO A 70 -11.78 6.68 9.55
C PRO A 70 -10.78 7.63 10.20
N ALA A 71 -11.12 8.13 11.39
CA ALA A 71 -10.28 9.07 12.13
C ALA A 71 -8.89 8.50 12.41
N GLY A 72 -8.82 7.20 12.74
CA GLY A 72 -7.57 6.50 12.92
C GLY A 72 -7.30 5.44 11.86
N LEU A 73 -6.13 5.55 11.24
CA LEU A 73 -5.58 4.55 10.33
C LEU A 73 -4.19 4.15 10.79
N ALA A 74 -3.95 2.85 10.86
CA ALA A 74 -2.61 2.29 11.08
C ALA A 74 -2.29 1.29 9.98
N ALA A 75 -1.06 1.32 9.48
CA ALA A 75 -0.56 0.35 8.52
C ALA A 75 0.51 -0.52 9.16
N LYS A 76 0.61 -1.76 8.69
CA LYS A 76 1.79 -2.60 8.83
C LYS A 76 2.22 -3.07 7.46
N TYR A 77 3.43 -2.72 7.08
CA TYR A 77 4.01 -3.00 5.77
C TYR A 77 5.10 -4.06 5.92
N GLN A 78 4.81 -5.29 5.48
CA GLN A 78 5.77 -6.39 5.49
C GLN A 78 6.15 -6.72 4.05
N VAL A 79 7.39 -6.47 3.69
CA VAL A 79 7.85 -6.55 2.30
C VAL A 79 9.08 -7.44 2.18
N ALA A 80 9.05 -8.38 1.23
CA ALA A 80 10.22 -9.14 0.80
C ALA A 80 10.87 -8.54 -0.47
N ILE A 81 10.27 -7.48 -1.02
CA ILE A 81 10.67 -6.80 -2.25
C ILE A 81 11.89 -5.90 -1.98
N PRO A 82 13.03 -6.10 -2.66
CA PRO A 82 14.23 -5.29 -2.45
C PRO A 82 14.06 -3.85 -2.96
N LEU A 83 14.22 -2.87 -2.07
CA LEU A 83 14.13 -1.45 -2.43
C LEU A 83 15.30 -1.03 -3.34
N GLY A 84 15.00 -0.19 -4.34
CA GLY A 84 16.01 0.36 -5.26
C GLY A 84 16.57 -0.66 -6.26
N ARG A 85 15.89 -1.80 -6.47
CA ARG A 85 16.34 -2.87 -7.40
C ARG A 85 15.47 -3.00 -8.66
N GLY A 86 14.61 -2.02 -8.94
CA GLY A 86 13.73 -2.02 -10.11
C GLY A 86 12.58 -3.01 -10.00
N MET A 87 12.02 -3.18 -8.79
CA MET A 87 10.95 -4.11 -8.44
C MET A 87 9.92 -3.46 -7.53
#